data_AF-A0AAE4A7Z8-F1
#
_entry.id   AF-A0AAE4A7Z8-F1
#
_cell.length_a   1.000
_cell.length_b   1.000
_cell.length_c   1.000
_cell.angle_alpha   90.00
_cell.angle_beta   90.00
_cell.angle_gamma   90.00
#
_symmetry.space_group_name_H-M   'P 1'
#
loop_
_entity.id
_entity.type
_entity.pdbx_description
1 polymer ?
#
loop_
_entity_poly.entity_id
_entity_poly.type
_entity_poly.pdbx_seq_one_letter_code
_entity_poly.pdbx_strand_id
1 'polypeptide(L)'
;MAQTAPDLAVPRQDVSLRDWLPATLAAVAIAVLFGALTLGRGFVDVFVEEDGPVEWIGAVGLFAGAGLFFTAFLIARRRGGETVGLSRLGVWVLLLLALALFVAGGEEISWGQRLFGWGTPASIASVNAQDETTLHNLTEFQSGILDGDRLFKLAWLTLFVLIPLVAAGWPRARAWLSRLVPIVPLRLAALFVLTWVLATVATHALVGHYSSIYPLSHAVSEVEEAIVETLAGVGALVTFVRVRRGAANPPSAAAREPAE
;
A
#
# COMPACT_ATOMS: atom_id res chain seq x y z
N MET A 1 45.00 0.74 36.40
CA MET A 1 43.54 0.60 36.54
C MET A 1 42.92 0.90 35.19
N ALA A 2 42.51 -0.14 34.45
CA ALA A 2 41.89 0.02 33.13
C ALA A 2 40.41 0.38 33.32
N GLN A 3 40.00 1.54 32.81
CA GLN A 3 38.57 1.90 32.72
C GLN A 3 37.97 1.14 31.54
N THR A 4 37.08 0.20 31.84
CA THR A 4 36.23 -0.46 30.85
C THR A 4 35.21 0.55 30.32
N ALA A 5 35.16 0.69 28.99
CA ALA A 5 34.19 1.53 28.30
C ALA A 5 32.74 1.11 28.64
N PRO A 6 31.79 2.05 28.73
CA PRO A 6 30.40 1.70 28.98
C PRO A 6 29.85 0.91 27.80
N ASP A 7 29.36 -0.29 28.11
CA ASP A 7 28.67 -1.19 27.20
C ASP A 7 27.46 -0.44 26.59
N LEU A 8 27.57 -0.06 25.32
CA LEU A 8 26.47 0.49 24.53
C LEU A 8 25.51 -0.64 24.19
N ALA A 9 24.86 -1.20 25.21
CA ALA A 9 23.81 -2.18 25.05
C ALA A 9 22.63 -1.47 24.37
N VAL A 10 22.55 -1.63 23.04
CA VAL A 10 21.34 -1.31 22.27
C VAL A 10 20.21 -2.10 22.92
N PRO A 11 19.16 -1.45 23.47
CA PRO A 11 18.09 -2.17 24.13
C PRO A 11 17.48 -3.16 23.14
N ARG A 12 17.57 -4.46 23.44
CA ARG A 12 16.81 -5.47 22.70
C ARG A 12 15.34 -5.16 22.96
N GLN A 13 14.66 -4.60 21.97
CA GLN A 13 13.21 -4.51 22.03
C GLN A 13 12.68 -5.94 21.95
N ASP A 14 12.06 -6.42 23.03
CA ASP A 14 11.40 -7.72 23.04
C ASP A 14 10.22 -7.69 22.06
N VAL A 15 10.44 -8.22 20.85
CA VAL A 15 9.39 -8.31 19.83
C VAL A 15 8.41 -9.40 20.23
N SER A 16 7.14 -9.03 20.44
CA SER A 16 6.09 -9.99 20.80
C SER A 16 5.57 -10.73 19.57
N LEU A 17 5.05 -11.95 19.75
CA LEU A 17 4.27 -12.66 18.71
C LEU A 17 3.13 -11.80 18.13
N ARG A 18 2.55 -10.92 18.95
CA ARG A 18 1.50 -9.98 18.52
C ARG A 18 1.98 -8.96 17.48
N ASP A 19 3.28 -8.64 17.47
CA ASP A 19 3.86 -7.70 16.50
C ASP A 19 4.04 -8.34 15.11
N TRP A 20 4.14 -9.66 15.07
CA TRP A 20 4.27 -10.47 13.86
C TRP A 20 2.94 -10.89 13.26
N LEU A 21 1.90 -11.05 14.08
CA LEU A 21 0.59 -11.55 13.64
C LEU A 21 0.07 -10.87 12.35
N PRO A 22 0.08 -9.53 12.19
CA PRO A 22 -0.41 -8.92 10.94
C PRO A 22 0.41 -9.30 9.71
N ALA A 23 1.74 -9.38 9.85
CA ALA A 23 2.61 -9.75 8.73
C ALA A 23 2.48 -11.24 8.38
N THR A 24 2.29 -12.10 9.38
CA THR A 24 2.02 -13.52 9.17
C THR A 24 0.68 -13.74 8.48
N LEU A 25 -0.39 -13.07 8.93
CA LEU A 25 -1.70 -13.16 8.28
C LEU A 25 -1.65 -12.66 6.83
N ALA A 26 -0.93 -11.56 6.58
CA ALA A 26 -0.72 -11.06 5.22
C ALA A 26 0.06 -12.07 4.35
N ALA A 27 1.13 -12.69 4.87
CA ALA A 27 1.86 -13.73 4.15
C ALA A 27 0.99 -14.94 3.80
N VAL A 28 0.11 -15.36 4.73
CA VAL A 28 -0.85 -16.44 4.48
C VAL A 28 -1.85 -16.02 3.40
N ALA A 29 -2.41 -14.81 3.48
CA ALA A 29 -3.33 -14.29 2.47
C ALA A 29 -2.68 -14.24 1.08
N ILE A 30 -1.44 -13.78 0.97
CA ILE A 30 -0.64 -13.77 -0.27
C ILE A 30 -0.54 -15.19 -0.84
N ALA A 31 -0.15 -16.17 -0.01
CA ALA A 31 -0.03 -17.56 -0.45
C ALA A 31 -1.38 -18.15 -0.90
N VAL A 32 -2.47 -17.81 -0.22
CA VAL A 32 -3.83 -18.24 -0.59
C VAL A 32 -4.26 -17.65 -1.93
N LEU A 33 -4.03 -16.35 -2.14
CA LEU A 33 -4.44 -15.66 -3.38
C LEU A 33 -3.68 -16.19 -4.60
N PHE A 34 -2.35 -16.34 -4.51
CA PHE A 34 -1.59 -16.99 -5.58
C PHE A 34 -1.95 -18.48 -5.76
N GLY A 35 -2.22 -19.19 -4.65
CA GLY A 35 -2.67 -20.58 -4.69
C GLY A 35 -4.01 -20.76 -5.39
N ALA A 36 -4.90 -19.75 -5.32
CA ALA A 36 -6.20 -19.77 -5.96
C ALA A 36 -6.11 -19.85 -7.50
N LEU A 37 -5.02 -19.35 -8.10
CA LEU A 37 -4.74 -19.47 -9.54
C LEU A 37 -4.47 -20.91 -10.02
N THR A 38 -4.27 -21.84 -9.07
CA THR A 38 -4.07 -23.28 -9.37
C THR A 38 -5.37 -24.08 -9.41
N LEU A 39 -6.49 -23.43 -9.09
CA LEU A 39 -7.81 -24.06 -9.08
C LEU A 39 -8.36 -24.23 -10.50
N GLY A 40 -9.49 -24.93 -10.62
CA GLY A 40 -10.11 -25.21 -11.91
C GLY A 40 -10.58 -23.95 -12.63
N ARG A 41 -10.61 -24.00 -13.97
CA ARG A 41 -10.98 -22.89 -14.86
C ARG A 41 -12.21 -22.09 -14.40
N GLY A 42 -13.33 -22.76 -14.09
CA GLY A 42 -14.55 -22.05 -13.70
C GLY A 42 -14.42 -21.23 -12.41
N PHE A 43 -13.52 -21.62 -11.50
CA PHE A 43 -13.20 -20.79 -10.34
C PHE A 43 -12.31 -19.62 -10.74
N VAL A 44 -11.25 -19.88 -11.50
CA VAL A 44 -10.28 -18.85 -11.90
C VAL A 44 -10.95 -17.77 -12.74
N ASP A 45 -11.81 -18.14 -13.69
CA ASP A 45 -12.58 -17.20 -14.53
C ASP A 45 -13.34 -16.19 -13.65
N VAL A 46 -14.10 -16.66 -12.65
CA VAL A 46 -14.84 -15.77 -11.71
C VAL A 46 -13.91 -15.02 -10.77
N PHE A 47 -12.78 -15.63 -10.38
CA PHE A 47 -11.86 -15.06 -9.40
C PHE A 47 -11.15 -13.80 -9.93
N VAL A 48 -10.81 -13.77 -11.21
CA VAL A 48 -10.03 -12.68 -11.85
C VAL A 48 -10.80 -11.89 -12.90
N GLU A 49 -12.10 -12.14 -13.06
CA GLU A 49 -12.98 -11.32 -13.91
C GLU A 49 -13.15 -9.92 -13.32
N GLU A 50 -13.44 -8.94 -14.20
CA GLU A 50 -13.86 -7.58 -13.82
C GLU A 50 -15.06 -7.62 -12.86
N ASP A 51 -15.08 -6.75 -11.85
CA ASP A 51 -15.96 -6.79 -10.69
C ASP A 51 -15.88 -8.10 -9.88
N GLY A 52 -14.81 -8.89 -10.07
CA GLY A 52 -14.56 -10.16 -9.42
C GLY A 52 -13.95 -10.02 -8.01
N PRO A 53 -13.79 -11.14 -7.27
CA PRO A 53 -13.29 -11.12 -5.91
C PRO A 53 -11.93 -10.44 -5.73
N VAL A 54 -11.02 -10.58 -6.69
CA VAL A 54 -9.65 -10.01 -6.61
C VAL A 54 -9.71 -8.49 -6.63
N GLU A 55 -10.38 -7.89 -7.60
CA GLU A 55 -10.60 -6.44 -7.73
C GLU A 55 -11.31 -5.87 -6.48
N TRP A 56 -12.36 -6.54 -5.99
CA TRP A 56 -13.05 -6.10 -4.76
C TRP A 56 -12.15 -6.13 -3.53
N ILE A 57 -11.26 -7.11 -3.41
CA ILE A 57 -10.29 -7.18 -2.30
C ILE A 57 -9.35 -5.98 -2.37
N GLY A 58 -8.81 -5.69 -3.56
CA GLY A 58 -7.97 -4.54 -3.84
C GLY A 58 -8.64 -3.21 -3.50
N ALA A 59 -9.81 -2.97 -4.09
CA ALA A 59 -10.62 -1.78 -3.87
C ALA A 59 -10.97 -1.55 -2.39
N VAL A 60 -11.36 -2.61 -1.66
CA VAL A 60 -11.62 -2.51 -0.20
C VAL A 60 -10.35 -2.12 0.55
N GLY A 61 -9.19 -2.69 0.18
CA GLY A 61 -7.89 -2.31 0.72
C GLY A 61 -7.57 -0.82 0.53
N LEU A 62 -7.78 -0.33 -0.69
CA LEU A 62 -7.58 1.07 -1.07
C LEU A 62 -8.51 2.02 -0.34
N PHE A 63 -9.83 1.78 -0.35
CA PHE A 63 -10.79 2.64 0.34
C PHE A 63 -10.63 2.61 1.87
N ALA A 64 -10.34 1.45 2.46
CA ALA A 64 -10.02 1.35 3.88
C ALA A 64 -8.75 2.16 4.21
N GLY A 65 -7.71 2.05 3.38
CA GLY A 65 -6.49 2.83 3.49
C GLY A 65 -6.74 4.33 3.41
N ALA A 66 -7.55 4.76 2.43
CA ALA A 66 -7.95 6.16 2.24
C ALA A 66 -8.63 6.72 3.50
N GLY A 67 -9.63 5.99 4.04
CA GLY A 67 -10.32 6.38 5.27
C GLY A 67 -9.40 6.47 6.49
N LEU A 68 -8.46 5.53 6.63
CA LEU A 68 -7.48 5.51 7.72
C LEU A 68 -6.51 6.69 7.65
N PHE A 69 -5.96 7.00 6.47
CA PHE A 69 -5.11 8.17 6.29
C PHE A 69 -5.87 9.49 6.47
N PHE A 70 -7.10 9.58 5.98
CA PHE A 70 -7.93 10.77 6.18
C PHE A 70 -8.22 10.99 7.67
N THR A 71 -8.54 9.93 8.41
CA THR A 71 -8.75 10.00 9.85
C THR A 71 -7.45 10.40 10.58
N ALA A 72 -6.31 9.84 10.18
CA ALA A 72 -5.01 10.22 10.72
C ALA A 72 -4.70 11.71 10.45
N PHE A 73 -5.01 12.22 9.26
CA PHE A 73 -4.92 13.64 8.92
C PHE A 73 -5.77 14.50 9.86
N LEU A 74 -7.04 14.15 10.07
CA LEU A 74 -7.93 14.90 10.97
C LEU A 74 -7.40 14.94 12.41
N ILE A 75 -6.88 13.82 12.92
CA ILE A 75 -6.25 13.74 14.25
C ILE A 75 -5.01 14.63 14.32
N ALA A 76 -4.09 14.48 13.38
CA ALA A 76 -2.83 15.21 13.35
C ALA A 76 -3.04 16.73 13.17
N ARG A 77 -4.02 17.13 12.35
CA ARG A 77 -4.39 18.53 12.14
C ARG A 77 -4.98 19.16 13.40
N ARG A 78 -5.83 18.44 14.14
CA ARG A 78 -6.44 18.93 15.39
C ARG A 78 -5.47 19.02 16.55
N ARG A 79 -4.53 18.07 16.66
CA ARG A 79 -3.56 18.00 17.76
C ARG A 79 -2.27 18.79 17.49
N GLY A 80 -2.04 19.18 16.24
CA GLY A 80 -0.79 19.77 15.77
C GLY A 80 0.20 18.67 15.40
N GLY A 81 0.72 18.70 14.15
CA GLY A 81 1.54 17.61 13.59
C GLY A 81 2.72 17.18 14.47
N GLU A 82 3.35 18.13 15.17
CA GLU A 82 4.50 17.85 16.04
C GLU A 82 4.15 16.91 17.19
N THR A 83 2.91 16.95 17.70
CA THR A 83 2.45 16.04 18.76
C THR A 83 2.41 14.59 18.33
N VAL A 84 2.32 14.34 17.02
CA VAL A 84 2.30 13.01 16.41
C VAL A 84 3.58 12.71 15.60
N GLY A 85 4.61 13.55 15.74
CA GLY A 85 5.91 13.37 15.08
C GLY A 85 5.96 13.79 13.60
N LEU A 86 4.94 14.50 13.10
CA LEU A 86 4.87 14.96 11.72
C LEU A 86 5.10 16.47 11.61
N SER A 87 5.74 16.90 10.53
CA SER A 87 5.77 18.32 10.16
C SER A 87 4.40 18.79 9.66
N ARG A 88 4.20 20.11 9.53
CA ARG A 88 2.99 20.66 8.89
C ARG A 88 2.78 20.09 7.48
N LEU A 89 3.86 19.97 6.70
CA LEU A 89 3.82 19.34 5.39
C LEU A 89 3.47 17.86 5.49
N GLY A 90 4.05 17.12 6.43
CA GLY A 90 3.74 15.71 6.65
C GLY A 90 2.28 15.44 7.03
N VAL A 91 1.62 16.38 7.71
CA VAL A 91 0.17 16.30 7.93
C VAL A 91 -0.59 16.39 6.61
N TRP A 92 -0.23 17.32 5.72
CA TRP A 92 -0.86 17.41 4.39
C TRP A 92 -0.54 16.21 3.49
N VAL A 93 0.63 15.61 3.65
CA VAL A 93 0.97 14.35 2.96
C VAL A 93 -0.01 13.23 3.34
N LEU A 94 -0.49 13.16 4.59
CA LEU A 94 -1.54 12.19 4.96
C LEU A 94 -2.84 12.40 4.18
N LEU A 95 -3.24 13.67 3.94
CA LEU A 95 -4.41 13.96 3.12
C LEU A 95 -4.16 13.59 1.65
N LEU A 96 -2.97 13.89 1.13
CA LEU A 96 -2.61 13.53 -0.24
C LEU A 96 -2.64 12.01 -0.44
N LEU A 97 -2.07 11.25 0.49
CA LEU A 97 -2.14 9.79 0.47
C LEU A 97 -3.58 9.30 0.54
N ALA A 98 -4.42 9.89 1.40
CA ALA A 98 -5.83 9.53 1.48
C ALA A 98 -6.57 9.74 0.15
N LEU A 99 -6.35 10.88 -0.51
CA LEU A 99 -6.95 11.18 -1.81
C LEU A 99 -6.40 10.28 -2.92
N ALA A 100 -5.10 10.01 -2.92
CA ALA A 100 -4.48 9.10 -3.89
C ALA A 100 -5.07 7.69 -3.78
N LEU A 101 -5.23 7.16 -2.56
CA LEU A 101 -5.86 5.85 -2.37
C LEU A 101 -7.34 5.83 -2.72
N PHE A 102 -8.06 6.93 -2.46
CA PHE A 102 -9.46 7.05 -2.84
C PHE A 102 -9.64 7.06 -4.36
N VAL A 103 -8.78 7.80 -5.07
CA VAL A 103 -8.76 7.82 -6.54
C VAL A 103 -8.39 6.44 -7.08
N ALA A 104 -7.32 5.82 -6.58
CA ALA A 104 -6.94 4.48 -6.99
C ALA A 104 -8.08 3.47 -6.78
N GLY A 105 -8.74 3.49 -5.61
CA GLY A 105 -9.87 2.60 -5.36
C GLY A 105 -11.08 2.91 -6.25
N GLY A 106 -11.25 4.17 -6.65
CA GLY A 106 -12.22 4.56 -7.66
C GLY A 106 -11.87 3.99 -9.03
N GLU A 107 -10.64 4.17 -9.50
CA GLU A 107 -10.14 3.62 -10.76
C GLU A 107 -10.32 2.10 -10.81
N GLU A 108 -9.96 1.40 -9.72
CA GLU A 108 -10.06 -0.06 -9.60
C GLU A 108 -11.47 -0.60 -9.91
N ILE A 109 -12.52 0.01 -9.35
CA ILE A 109 -13.93 -0.41 -9.58
C ILE A 109 -14.66 0.42 -10.62
N SER A 110 -13.94 1.00 -11.57
CA SER A 110 -14.52 1.84 -12.62
C SER A 110 -15.40 2.99 -12.10
N TRP A 111 -15.03 3.56 -10.96
CA TRP A 111 -15.76 4.56 -10.18
C TRP A 111 -17.19 4.16 -9.79
N GLY A 112 -17.53 2.88 -9.89
CA GLY A 112 -18.89 2.37 -9.73
C GLY A 112 -19.73 2.44 -11.00
N GLN A 113 -19.15 2.73 -12.17
CA GLN A 113 -19.85 2.81 -13.45
C GLN A 113 -20.69 1.55 -13.70
N ARG A 114 -20.06 0.37 -13.54
CA ARG A 114 -20.71 -0.92 -13.76
C ARG A 114 -21.78 -1.21 -12.70
N LEU A 115 -21.55 -0.78 -11.45
CA LEU A 115 -22.52 -0.93 -10.36
C LEU A 115 -23.79 -0.09 -10.52
N PHE A 116 -23.66 1.15 -10.98
CA PHE A 116 -24.78 2.08 -11.10
C PHE A 116 -25.30 2.23 -12.54
N GLY A 117 -24.62 1.65 -13.52
CA GLY A 117 -25.06 1.52 -14.90
C GLY A 117 -25.07 2.82 -15.70
N TRP A 118 -24.20 3.79 -15.38
CA TRP A 118 -24.02 4.94 -16.27
C TRP A 118 -23.08 4.60 -17.42
N GLY A 119 -23.22 5.31 -18.54
CA GLY A 119 -22.36 5.12 -19.71
C GLY A 119 -21.12 6.01 -19.70
N THR A 120 -20.13 5.63 -20.49
CA THR A 120 -18.89 6.39 -20.72
C THR A 120 -19.19 7.77 -21.30
N PRO A 121 -18.60 8.85 -20.77
CA PRO A 121 -18.76 10.18 -21.33
C PRO A 121 -18.28 10.26 -22.79
N ALA A 122 -19.09 10.85 -23.67
CA ALA A 122 -18.76 11.03 -25.08
C ALA A 122 -17.45 11.81 -25.31
N SER A 123 -17.02 12.62 -24.34
CA SER A 123 -15.76 13.37 -24.40
C SER A 123 -14.50 12.50 -24.28
N ILE A 124 -14.61 11.29 -23.72
CA ILE A 124 -13.47 10.37 -23.55
C ILE A 124 -13.63 9.07 -24.33
N ALA A 125 -14.83 8.77 -24.84
CA ALA A 125 -15.12 7.51 -25.54
C ALA A 125 -14.17 7.20 -26.70
N SER A 126 -13.70 8.21 -27.46
CA SER A 126 -12.79 7.99 -28.59
C SER A 126 -11.35 7.63 -28.18
N VAL A 127 -10.99 7.86 -26.92
CA VAL A 127 -9.64 7.60 -26.38
C VAL A 127 -9.66 6.60 -25.23
N ASN A 128 -10.81 5.99 -24.93
CA ASN A 128 -10.97 5.02 -23.86
C ASN A 128 -10.96 3.59 -24.42
N ALA A 129 -10.17 2.70 -23.83
CA ALA A 129 -9.97 1.35 -24.35
C ALA A 129 -11.00 0.32 -23.87
N GLN A 130 -11.71 0.59 -22.77
CA GLN A 130 -12.62 -0.37 -22.11
C GLN A 130 -14.04 0.17 -21.94
N ASP A 131 -14.37 1.31 -22.56
CA ASP A 131 -15.63 2.01 -22.36
C ASP A 131 -15.94 2.22 -20.86
N GLU A 132 -14.97 2.75 -20.12
CA GLU A 132 -15.06 2.98 -18.67
C GLU A 132 -14.70 4.41 -18.26
N THR A 133 -15.24 4.89 -17.15
CA THR A 133 -15.02 6.24 -16.63
C THR A 133 -13.76 6.26 -15.76
N THR A 134 -12.68 5.70 -16.27
CA THR A 134 -11.38 5.60 -15.59
C THR A 134 -10.31 6.34 -16.38
N LEU A 135 -9.36 6.94 -15.67
CA LEU A 135 -8.21 7.61 -16.24
C LEU A 135 -7.20 6.60 -16.80
N HIS A 136 -7.00 5.45 -16.14
CA HIS A 136 -6.02 4.46 -16.60
C HIS A 136 -6.43 3.76 -17.92
N ASN A 137 -7.70 3.86 -18.34
CA ASN A 137 -8.21 3.31 -19.60
C ASN A 137 -8.14 4.30 -20.75
N LEU A 138 -7.69 5.54 -20.49
CA LEU A 138 -7.37 6.48 -21.56
C LEU A 138 -6.07 6.03 -22.25
N THR A 139 -6.03 6.14 -23.56
CA THR A 139 -4.96 5.62 -24.42
C THR A 139 -3.57 6.11 -23.99
N GLU A 140 -3.47 7.35 -23.51
CA GLU A 140 -2.24 7.97 -23.00
C GLU A 140 -1.70 7.31 -21.71
N PHE A 141 -2.57 6.67 -20.93
CA PHE A 141 -2.21 5.98 -19.68
C PHE A 141 -2.03 4.47 -19.88
N GLN A 142 -2.29 3.93 -21.08
CA GLN A 142 -2.06 2.52 -21.39
C GLN A 142 -0.66 2.23 -21.94
N SER A 143 0.13 3.26 -22.25
CA SER A 143 1.48 3.07 -22.78
C SER A 143 2.42 4.25 -22.55
N GLY A 144 3.72 4.00 -22.64
CA GLY A 144 4.75 5.04 -22.59
C GLY A 144 5.22 5.39 -21.17
N ILE A 145 5.55 6.67 -20.95
CA ILE A 145 6.06 7.19 -19.66
C ILE A 145 4.92 7.42 -18.66
N LEU A 146 3.71 7.68 -19.16
CA LEU A 146 2.52 7.93 -18.36
C LEU A 146 1.66 6.69 -18.13
N ASP A 147 2.20 5.51 -18.48
CA ASP A 147 1.60 4.21 -18.23
C ASP A 147 1.17 4.09 -16.75
N GLY A 148 -0.15 3.99 -16.54
CA GLY A 148 -0.78 4.05 -15.23
C GLY A 148 -0.31 2.93 -14.31
N ASP A 149 -0.20 1.72 -14.83
CA ASP A 149 0.29 0.54 -14.11
C ASP A 149 1.75 0.74 -13.65
N ARG A 150 2.63 1.22 -14.54
CA ARG A 150 4.02 1.51 -14.18
C ARG A 150 4.13 2.61 -13.13
N LEU A 151 3.35 3.68 -13.26
CA LEU A 151 3.34 4.78 -12.30
C LEU A 151 2.85 4.31 -10.94
N PHE A 152 1.80 3.48 -10.93
CA PHE A 152 1.25 2.85 -9.74
C PHE A 152 2.29 1.97 -9.05
N LYS A 153 2.89 1.01 -9.77
CA LYS A 153 3.95 0.12 -9.26
C LYS A 153 5.15 0.91 -8.73
N LEU A 154 5.58 1.97 -9.42
CA LEU A 154 6.68 2.83 -8.97
C LEU A 154 6.35 3.61 -7.68
N ALA A 155 5.13 4.12 -7.56
CA ALA A 155 4.68 4.81 -6.36
C ALA A 155 4.72 3.87 -5.15
N TRP A 156 4.21 2.64 -5.30
CA TRP A 156 4.22 1.64 -4.23
C TRP A 156 5.61 1.17 -3.85
N LEU A 157 6.45 0.87 -4.84
CA LEU A 157 7.85 0.52 -4.63
C LEU A 157 8.55 1.62 -3.83
N THR A 158 8.32 2.89 -4.19
CA THR A 158 8.95 4.03 -3.52
C THR A 158 8.47 4.16 -2.07
N LEU A 159 7.15 4.16 -1.84
CA LEU A 159 6.55 4.43 -0.52
C LEU A 159 6.74 3.26 0.46
N PHE A 160 6.63 2.01 0.00
CA PHE A 160 6.57 0.83 0.86
C PHE A 160 7.84 -0.01 0.88
N VAL A 161 8.77 0.21 -0.06
CA VAL A 161 10.05 -0.52 -0.10
C VAL A 161 11.23 0.43 0.02
N LEU A 162 11.41 1.36 -0.92
CA LEU A 162 12.61 2.20 -0.98
C LEU A 162 12.72 3.13 0.25
N ILE A 163 11.64 3.86 0.59
CA ILE A 163 11.64 4.75 1.76
C ILE A 163 11.94 3.99 3.06
N PRO A 164 11.27 2.86 3.39
CA PRO A 164 11.62 2.05 4.56
C PRO A 164 13.05 1.53 4.57
N LEU A 165 13.58 1.07 3.42
CA LEU A 165 14.96 0.58 3.32
C LEU A 165 15.99 1.69 3.55
N VAL A 166 15.81 2.85 2.89
CA VAL A 166 16.67 4.02 3.10
C VAL A 166 16.62 4.47 4.55
N ALA A 167 15.42 4.53 5.13
CA ALA A 167 15.23 4.89 6.53
C ALA A 167 15.78 3.86 7.53
N ALA A 168 16.00 2.60 7.11
CA ALA A 168 16.65 1.60 7.95
C ALA A 168 18.18 1.70 7.88
N GLY A 169 18.74 1.94 6.69
CA GLY A 169 20.18 2.05 6.48
C GLY A 169 20.77 3.41 6.87
N TRP A 170 19.96 4.47 6.91
CA TRP A 170 20.46 5.83 7.09
C TRP A 170 19.68 6.63 8.16
N PRO A 171 20.22 6.78 9.39
CA PRO A 171 19.53 7.46 10.49
C PRO A 171 19.17 8.93 10.22
N ARG A 172 20.01 9.66 9.49
CA ARG A 172 19.73 11.06 9.13
C ARG A 172 18.56 11.15 8.15
N ALA A 173 18.55 10.29 7.11
CA ALA A 173 17.42 10.21 6.19
C ALA A 173 16.14 9.80 6.91
N ARG A 174 16.20 8.84 7.83
CA ARG A 174 15.06 8.44 8.68
C ARG A 174 14.47 9.62 9.45
N ALA A 175 15.30 10.39 10.15
CA ALA A 175 14.86 11.52 10.96
C ALA A 175 14.17 12.60 10.13
N TRP A 176 14.61 12.78 8.88
CA TRP A 176 14.02 13.74 7.95
C TRP A 176 12.73 13.21 7.32
N LEU A 177 12.77 12.00 6.74
CA LEU A 177 11.65 11.33 6.07
C LEU A 177 10.48 11.09 7.03
N SER A 178 10.72 10.69 8.28
CA SER A 178 9.66 10.39 9.24
C SER A 178 8.79 11.60 9.58
N ARG A 179 9.27 12.82 9.32
CA ARG A 179 8.49 14.06 9.50
C ARG A 179 7.59 14.37 8.30
N LEU A 180 7.80 13.72 7.16
CA LEU A 180 7.12 13.99 5.89
C LEU A 180 6.20 12.84 5.49
N VAL A 181 6.71 11.62 5.50
CA VAL A 181 6.00 10.42 5.03
C VAL A 181 5.93 9.37 6.15
N PRO A 182 4.81 8.64 6.28
CA PRO A 182 4.73 7.52 7.18
C PRO A 182 5.66 6.38 6.74
N ILE A 183 6.66 6.05 7.56
CA ILE A 183 7.60 4.97 7.25
C ILE A 183 7.03 3.64 7.75
N VAL A 184 6.64 2.75 6.84
CA VAL A 184 6.13 1.43 7.21
C VAL A 184 7.24 0.52 7.78
N PRO A 185 6.90 -0.48 8.63
CA PRO A 185 7.87 -1.46 9.12
C PRO A 185 8.52 -2.26 7.97
N LEU A 186 9.81 -2.60 8.10
CA LEU A 186 10.54 -3.41 7.10
C LEU A 186 9.88 -4.76 6.80
N ARG A 187 9.16 -5.34 7.75
CA ARG A 187 8.40 -6.58 7.51
C ARG A 187 7.29 -6.39 6.47
N LEU A 188 6.67 -5.21 6.39
CA LEU A 188 5.70 -4.94 5.32
C LEU A 188 6.43 -4.76 3.99
N ALA A 189 7.56 -4.04 3.97
CA ALA A 189 8.40 -3.94 2.78
C ALA A 189 8.83 -5.32 2.24
N ALA A 190 9.16 -6.26 3.12
CA ALA A 190 9.50 -7.63 2.76
C ALA A 190 8.30 -8.38 2.12
N LEU A 191 7.06 -8.10 2.54
CA LEU A 191 5.87 -8.70 1.93
C LEU A 191 5.60 -8.15 0.53
N PHE A 192 5.87 -6.86 0.27
CA PHE A 192 5.83 -6.32 -1.09
C PHE A 192 6.82 -7.03 -2.01
N VAL A 193 8.07 -7.20 -1.55
CA VAL A 193 9.09 -7.94 -2.32
C VAL A 193 8.69 -9.40 -2.51
N LEU A 194 8.17 -10.04 -1.46
CA LEU A 194 7.66 -11.42 -1.53
C LEU A 194 6.55 -11.56 -2.57
N THR A 195 5.63 -10.60 -2.63
CA THR A 195 4.52 -10.58 -3.61
C THR A 195 5.07 -10.58 -5.03
N TRP A 196 6.03 -9.70 -5.33
CA TRP A 196 6.65 -9.61 -6.65
C TRP A 196 7.43 -10.89 -7.03
N VAL A 197 8.15 -11.47 -6.07
CA VAL A 197 8.83 -12.77 -6.26
C VAL A 197 7.81 -13.86 -6.56
N LEU A 198 6.70 -13.92 -5.81
CA LEU A 198 5.66 -14.93 -6.02
C LEU A 198 4.90 -14.73 -7.33
N ALA A 199 4.63 -13.49 -7.76
CA ALA A 199 4.06 -13.20 -9.07
C ALA A 199 4.97 -13.71 -10.19
N THR A 200 6.28 -13.46 -10.06
CA THR A 200 7.28 -13.99 -11.00
C THR A 200 7.29 -15.52 -11.01
N VAL A 201 7.32 -16.14 -9.84
CA VAL A 201 7.31 -17.62 -9.71
C VAL A 201 6.02 -18.21 -10.29
N ALA A 202 4.86 -17.65 -9.95
CA ALA A 202 3.55 -18.10 -10.44
C ALA A 202 3.47 -18.01 -11.97
N THR A 203 3.94 -16.91 -12.55
CA THR A 203 4.00 -16.74 -14.01
C THR A 203 4.75 -17.89 -14.66
N HIS A 204 5.90 -18.31 -14.12
CA HIS A 204 6.70 -19.38 -14.70
C HIS A 204 6.16 -20.78 -14.37
N ALA A 205 5.69 -21.00 -13.14
CA ALA A 205 5.25 -22.30 -12.65
C ALA A 205 3.90 -22.74 -13.24
N LEU A 206 3.04 -21.79 -13.60
CA LEU A 206 1.69 -22.08 -14.10
C LEU A 206 1.61 -22.10 -15.63
N VAL A 207 2.66 -21.73 -16.36
CA VAL A 207 2.70 -21.89 -17.82
C VAL A 207 2.41 -23.34 -18.19
N GLY A 208 1.42 -23.56 -19.06
CA GLY A 208 1.02 -24.89 -19.53
C GLY A 208 0.13 -25.68 -18.56
N HIS A 209 -0.06 -25.20 -17.33
CA HIS A 209 -0.95 -25.80 -16.33
C HIS A 209 -2.16 -24.92 -16.00
N TYR A 210 -2.05 -23.62 -16.28
CA TYR A 210 -3.10 -22.64 -16.11
C TYR A 210 -4.18 -22.76 -17.19
N SER A 211 -5.45 -22.62 -16.78
CA SER A 211 -6.61 -22.68 -17.68
C SER A 211 -7.65 -21.65 -17.23
N SER A 212 -7.89 -20.66 -18.08
CA SER A 212 -8.83 -19.57 -17.88
C SER A 212 -9.18 -18.96 -19.25
N ILE A 213 -10.29 -18.22 -19.34
CA ILE A 213 -10.56 -17.33 -20.48
C ILE A 213 -9.61 -16.14 -20.49
N TYR A 214 -9.08 -15.77 -19.33
CA TYR A 214 -8.12 -14.69 -19.17
C TYR A 214 -6.69 -15.19 -19.38
N PRO A 215 -5.79 -14.36 -19.96
CA PRO A 215 -4.38 -14.70 -20.02
C PRO A 215 -3.76 -14.87 -18.62
N LEU A 216 -2.83 -15.82 -18.46
CA LEU A 216 -2.11 -16.03 -17.19
C LEU A 216 -1.44 -14.74 -16.69
N SER A 217 -0.87 -13.95 -17.60
CA SER A 217 -0.23 -12.68 -17.25
C SER A 217 -1.20 -11.67 -16.64
N HIS A 218 -2.44 -11.62 -17.13
CA HIS A 218 -3.48 -10.77 -16.58
C HIS A 218 -3.87 -11.27 -15.19
N ALA A 219 -4.23 -12.55 -15.05
CA ALA A 219 -4.62 -13.13 -13.77
C ALA A 219 -3.55 -13.01 -12.66
N VAL A 220 -2.27 -13.13 -13.02
CA VAL A 220 -1.16 -12.89 -12.08
C VAL A 220 -1.04 -11.41 -11.71
N SER A 221 -1.21 -10.49 -12.68
CA SER A 221 -1.19 -9.05 -12.43
C SER A 221 -2.33 -8.64 -11.49
N GLU A 222 -3.56 -9.09 -11.76
CA GLU A 222 -4.74 -8.83 -10.92
C GLU A 222 -4.50 -9.24 -9.47
N VAL A 223 -3.99 -10.47 -9.26
CA VAL A 223 -3.68 -10.98 -7.92
C VAL A 223 -2.54 -10.19 -7.26
N GLU A 224 -1.50 -9.82 -8.01
CA GLU A 224 -0.39 -9.01 -7.51
C GLU A 224 -0.86 -7.62 -7.07
N GLU A 225 -1.70 -6.97 -7.87
CA GLU A 225 -2.25 -5.63 -7.63
C GLU A 225 -3.14 -5.61 -6.39
N ALA A 226 -4.12 -6.51 -6.31
CA ALA A 226 -5.00 -6.62 -5.14
C ALA A 226 -4.23 -6.87 -3.83
N ILE A 227 -3.14 -7.65 -3.88
CA ILE A 227 -2.25 -7.85 -2.73
C ILE A 227 -1.54 -6.56 -2.35
N VAL A 228 -0.92 -5.87 -3.31
CA VAL A 228 -0.17 -4.62 -3.10
C VAL A 228 -1.08 -3.56 -2.48
N GLU A 229 -2.29 -3.45 -2.98
CA GLU A 229 -3.34 -2.54 -2.50
C GLU A 229 -3.81 -2.86 -1.09
N THR A 230 -4.01 -4.15 -0.80
CA THR A 230 -4.33 -4.61 0.55
C THR A 230 -3.20 -4.28 1.53
N LEU A 231 -1.94 -4.55 1.14
CA LEU A 231 -0.76 -4.23 1.95
C LEU A 231 -0.61 -2.71 2.19
N ALA A 232 -1.00 -1.90 1.21
CA ALA A 232 -1.08 -0.46 1.38
C ALA A 232 -2.09 -0.04 2.44
N GLY A 233 -3.29 -0.62 2.42
CA GLY A 233 -4.30 -0.47 3.47
C GLY A 233 -3.77 -0.86 4.86
N VAL A 234 -3.00 -1.95 4.95
CA VAL A 234 -2.32 -2.36 6.20
C VAL A 234 -1.27 -1.34 6.63
N GLY A 235 -0.50 -0.76 5.71
CA GLY A 235 0.44 0.32 6.04
C GLY A 235 -0.25 1.60 6.52
N ALA A 236 -1.41 1.93 5.95
CA ALA A 236 -2.27 3.01 6.42
C ALA A 236 -2.77 2.73 7.85
N LEU A 237 -3.17 1.50 8.15
CA LEU A 237 -3.58 1.08 9.50
C LEU A 237 -2.44 1.24 10.53
N VAL A 238 -1.23 0.78 10.19
CA VAL A 238 -0.05 0.96 11.04
C VAL A 238 0.21 2.43 11.32
N THR A 239 0.09 3.29 10.30
CA THR A 239 0.24 4.73 10.43
C THR A 239 -0.84 5.33 11.32
N PHE A 240 -2.10 5.00 11.09
CA PHE A 240 -3.23 5.46 11.88
C PHE A 240 -3.05 5.12 13.36
N VAL A 241 -2.67 3.87 13.68
CA VAL A 241 -2.43 3.45 15.07
C VAL A 241 -1.30 4.27 15.71
N ARG A 242 -0.22 4.55 14.98
CA ARG A 242 0.88 5.39 15.48
C ARG A 242 0.43 6.83 15.75
N VAL A 243 -0.28 7.45 14.81
CA VAL A 243 -0.81 8.81 14.95
C VAL A 243 -1.78 8.89 16.13
N ARG A 244 -2.70 7.92 16.26
CA ARG A 244 -3.64 7.85 17.38
C ARG A 244 -2.93 7.71 18.73
N ARG A 245 -1.88 6.88 18.81
CA ARG A 245 -1.07 6.70 20.04
C ARG A 245 -0.30 7.98 20.40
N GLY A 246 0.34 8.63 19.42
CA GLY A 246 1.02 9.92 19.65
C GLY A 246 0.07 11.01 20.13
N ALA A 247 -1.14 11.06 19.56
CA ALA A 247 -2.17 12.00 19.98
C ALA A 247 -2.72 11.72 21.39
N ALA A 248 -2.73 10.47 21.84
CA ALA A 248 -3.17 10.07 23.17
C ALA A 248 -2.10 10.32 24.25
N ASN A 249 -0.82 10.13 23.90
CA ASN A 249 0.32 10.26 24.80
C ASN A 249 1.33 11.29 24.23
N PRO A 250 1.01 12.60 24.27
CA PRO A 250 1.91 13.62 23.76
C PRO A 250 3.22 13.65 24.58
N PRO A 251 4.38 13.92 23.95
CA PRO A 251 5.64 14.04 24.68
C PRO A 251 5.56 15.12 25.76
N SER A 252 6.12 14.83 26.94
CA SER A 252 6.09 15.73 28.10
C SER A 252 6.75 17.08 27.77
N ALA A 253 6.30 18.15 28.43
CA ALA A 253 6.80 19.51 28.20
C ALA A 253 8.34 19.64 28.34
N ALA A 254 8.97 18.77 29.13
CA ALA A 254 10.42 18.74 29.35
C ALA A 254 11.25 18.28 28.13
N ALA A 255 10.65 17.62 27.14
CA ALA A 255 11.34 17.20 25.91
C ALA A 255 11.32 18.28 24.80
N ARG A 256 10.77 19.47 25.09
CA ARG A 256 10.62 20.58 24.13
C ARG A 256 11.70 21.66 24.26
N GLU A 257 12.64 21.52 25.18
CA GLU A 257 13.79 22.43 25.22
C GLU A 257 14.67 22.17 23.98
N PRO A 258 14.88 23.17 23.11
CA PRO A 258 15.90 23.05 22.08
C PRO A 258 17.24 22.93 22.79
N ALA A 259 18.02 21.91 22.43
CA ALA A 259 19.43 21.88 22.78
C ALA A 259 20.07 23.16 22.18
N GLU A 260 20.39 24.11 23.05
CA GLU A 260 21.25 25.26 22.74
C GLU A 260 22.63 24.81 22.29
#